data_AF-Q91363-F1
#
_entry.id   AF-Q91363-F1
#
_cell.length_a   1.000
_cell.length_b   1.000
_cell.length_c   1.000
_cell.angle_alpha   90.00
_cell.angle_beta   90.00
_cell.angle_gamma   90.00
#
_symmetry.space_group_name_H-M   'P 1'
#
loop_
_entity.id
_entity.type
_entity.pdbx_description
1 polymer ?
#
loop_
_entity_poly.entity_id
_entity_poly.type
_entity_poly.pdbx_seq_one_letter_code
_entity_poly.pdbx_strand_id
1 'polypeptide(L)'
;VDLDVSKPDLTTALKEIRAQFEAMATSNMQETEEWYRSKFADLTDAASRNTEALRQAKQEANEYRRQIQGLTCDLESLRGSNESLERQLREMEERFTIETAGYQDTVARLEDEIQMLKEEMARHLQEYQDLLNVKLALDIEIATYRKLLEGEESRITVPVQNFTNLQFRDTSLDTKLTPEAHVKRSIVVRTVETRDGEIIKESTTERNDLP
;
A
#
# COMPACT_ATOMS: atom_id res chain seq x y z
N VAL A 1 -112.07 -79.20 -13.17
CA VAL A 1 -110.85 -78.72 -13.85
C VAL A 1 -109.73 -78.91 -12.87
N ASP A 2 -108.88 -79.89 -13.15
CA ASP A 2 -107.74 -80.28 -12.30
C ASP A 2 -106.85 -79.07 -12.00
N LEU A 3 -106.68 -78.80 -10.70
CA LEU A 3 -105.59 -77.98 -10.22
C LEU A 3 -104.56 -78.95 -9.65
N ASP A 4 -103.66 -79.36 -10.53
CA ASP A 4 -102.41 -80.03 -10.20
C ASP A 4 -101.67 -79.18 -9.17
N VAL A 5 -101.82 -79.51 -7.89
CA VAL A 5 -100.98 -78.99 -6.82
C VAL A 5 -99.68 -79.76 -6.89
N SER A 6 -98.86 -79.39 -7.88
CA SER A 6 -97.54 -79.93 -8.10
C SER A 6 -96.72 -79.71 -6.82
N LYS A 7 -96.28 -80.81 -6.21
CA LYS A 7 -95.38 -80.77 -5.03
C LYS A 7 -94.19 -79.87 -5.37
N PRO A 8 -93.70 -79.04 -4.42
CA PRO A 8 -92.53 -78.20 -4.66
C PRO A 8 -91.37 -79.08 -5.11
N ASP A 9 -90.81 -78.79 -6.29
CA ASP A 9 -89.72 -79.55 -6.89
C ASP A 9 -88.40 -79.27 -6.14
N LEU A 10 -88.25 -79.96 -5.02
CA LEU A 10 -87.11 -79.88 -4.10
C LEU A 10 -85.77 -80.08 -4.82
N THR A 11 -85.75 -80.86 -5.89
CA THR A 11 -84.54 -81.14 -6.67
C THR A 11 -84.07 -79.89 -7.41
N THR A 12 -84.98 -79.11 -7.95
CA THR A 12 -84.68 -77.85 -8.64
C THR A 12 -84.23 -76.77 -7.64
N ALA A 13 -84.90 -76.67 -6.49
CA ALA A 13 -84.48 -75.77 -5.41
C ALA A 13 -83.07 -76.09 -4.87
N LEU A 14 -82.72 -77.38 -4.68
CA LEU A 14 -81.38 -77.80 -4.26
C LEU A 14 -80.30 -77.51 -5.31
N LYS A 15 -80.62 -77.68 -6.59
CA LYS A 15 -79.69 -77.32 -7.70
C LYS A 15 -79.45 -75.81 -7.75
N GLU A 16 -80.48 -75.01 -7.51
CA GLU A 16 -80.37 -73.55 -7.52
C GLU A 16 -79.60 -73.03 -6.31
N ILE A 17 -79.83 -73.59 -5.11
CA ILE A 17 -79.00 -73.31 -3.93
C ILE A 17 -77.54 -73.66 -4.20
N ARG A 18 -77.26 -74.81 -4.82
CA ARG A 18 -75.89 -75.20 -5.19
C ARG A 18 -75.26 -74.21 -6.18
N ALA A 19 -76.00 -73.82 -7.22
CA ALA A 19 -75.52 -72.84 -8.20
C ALA A 19 -75.23 -71.48 -7.55
N GLN A 20 -76.05 -71.02 -6.61
CA GLN A 20 -75.79 -69.80 -5.83
C GLN A 20 -74.57 -69.92 -4.94
N PHE A 21 -74.36 -71.06 -4.26
CA PHE A 21 -73.16 -71.28 -3.46
C PHE A 21 -71.89 -71.35 -4.31
N GLU A 22 -71.94 -72.01 -5.47
CA GLU A 22 -70.82 -72.07 -6.40
C GLU A 22 -70.49 -70.68 -6.95
N ALA A 23 -71.51 -69.88 -7.31
CA ALA A 23 -71.33 -68.49 -7.75
C ALA A 23 -70.80 -67.57 -6.63
N MET A 24 -71.25 -67.77 -5.39
CA MET A 24 -70.77 -67.01 -4.24
C MET A 24 -69.31 -67.37 -3.90
N ALA A 25 -68.95 -68.66 -3.99
CA ALA A 25 -67.59 -69.13 -3.76
C ALA A 25 -66.62 -68.59 -4.83
N THR A 26 -67.02 -68.59 -6.11
CA THR A 26 -66.21 -68.02 -7.19
C THR A 26 -66.08 -66.50 -7.08
N SER A 27 -67.18 -65.79 -6.76
CA SER A 27 -67.15 -64.34 -6.51
C SER A 27 -66.24 -63.99 -5.35
N ASN A 28 -66.35 -64.68 -4.22
CA ASN A 28 -65.50 -64.46 -3.05
C ASN A 28 -64.03 -64.75 -3.35
N MET A 29 -63.74 -65.79 -4.15
CA MET A 29 -62.37 -66.10 -4.57
C MET A 29 -61.78 -65.00 -5.46
N GLN A 30 -62.54 -64.50 -6.43
CA GLN A 30 -62.12 -63.39 -7.30
C GLN A 30 -61.89 -62.11 -6.50
N GLU A 31 -62.83 -61.73 -5.63
CA GLU A 31 -62.73 -60.53 -4.81
C GLU A 31 -61.52 -60.60 -3.86
N THR A 32 -61.26 -61.77 -3.29
CA THR A 32 -60.07 -62.02 -2.46
C THR A 32 -58.78 -61.91 -3.29
N GLU A 33 -58.74 -62.49 -4.49
CA GLU A 33 -57.58 -62.42 -5.39
C GLU A 33 -57.30 -60.96 -5.80
N GLU A 34 -58.32 -60.22 -6.21
CA GLU A 34 -58.22 -58.81 -6.58
C GLU A 34 -57.76 -57.95 -5.40
N TRP A 35 -58.28 -58.20 -4.20
CA TRP A 35 -57.85 -57.52 -2.99
C TRP A 35 -56.37 -57.76 -2.69
N TYR A 36 -55.91 -59.02 -2.73
CA TYR A 36 -54.50 -59.34 -2.56
C TYR A 36 -53.64 -58.71 -3.65
N ARG A 37 -54.07 -58.79 -4.91
CA ARG A 37 -53.35 -58.20 -6.05
C ARG A 37 -53.17 -56.70 -5.88
N SER A 38 -54.24 -55.99 -5.51
CA SER A 38 -54.18 -54.57 -5.20
C SER A 38 -53.23 -54.29 -4.04
N LYS A 39 -53.28 -55.10 -2.97
CA LYS A 39 -52.42 -54.89 -1.81
C LYS A 39 -50.94 -55.14 -2.11
N PHE A 40 -50.63 -56.15 -2.91
CA PHE A 40 -49.28 -56.42 -3.40
C PHE A 40 -48.78 -55.30 -4.32
N ALA A 41 -49.63 -54.77 -5.19
CA ALA A 41 -49.30 -53.63 -6.04
C ALA A 41 -48.95 -52.40 -5.17
N ASP A 42 -49.79 -52.05 -4.20
CA ASP A 42 -49.57 -50.91 -3.29
C ASP A 42 -48.25 -51.04 -2.51
N LEU A 43 -47.97 -52.23 -1.98
CA LEU A 43 -46.73 -52.49 -1.23
C LEU A 43 -45.50 -52.41 -2.13
N THR A 44 -45.59 -52.92 -3.36
CA THR A 44 -44.51 -52.86 -4.35
C THR A 44 -44.22 -51.42 -4.76
N ASP A 45 -45.29 -50.63 -5.00
CA ASP A 45 -45.21 -49.20 -5.29
C ASP A 45 -44.62 -48.40 -4.12
N ALA A 46 -45.02 -48.70 -2.89
CA ALA A 46 -44.45 -48.05 -1.71
C ALA A 46 -42.96 -48.38 -1.55
N ALA A 47 -42.57 -49.64 -1.77
CA ALA A 47 -41.18 -50.09 -1.72
C ALA A 47 -40.32 -49.42 -2.81
N SER A 48 -40.84 -49.29 -4.03
CA SER A 48 -40.14 -48.64 -5.14
C SER A 48 -39.91 -47.14 -4.86
N ARG A 49 -40.94 -46.42 -4.39
CA ARG A 49 -40.84 -45.01 -3.97
C ARG A 49 -39.84 -44.81 -2.84
N ASN A 50 -39.84 -45.69 -1.83
CA ASN A 50 -38.90 -45.61 -0.72
C ASN A 50 -37.44 -45.84 -1.20
N THR A 51 -37.23 -46.84 -2.07
CA THR A 51 -35.92 -47.12 -2.65
C THR A 51 -35.38 -45.94 -3.44
N GLU A 52 -36.25 -45.29 -4.21
CA GLU A 52 -35.91 -44.09 -4.98
C GLU A 52 -35.59 -42.88 -4.07
N ALA A 53 -36.39 -42.65 -3.03
CA ALA A 53 -36.12 -41.60 -2.03
C ALA A 53 -34.78 -41.82 -1.31
N LEU A 54 -34.46 -43.08 -0.94
CA LEU A 54 -33.18 -43.42 -0.34
C LEU A 54 -32.01 -43.19 -1.31
N ARG A 55 -32.20 -43.50 -2.60
CA ARG A 55 -31.21 -43.25 -3.64
C ARG A 55 -30.94 -41.74 -3.79
N GLN A 56 -31.99 -40.92 -3.82
CA GLN A 56 -31.88 -39.47 -3.90
C GLN A 56 -31.18 -38.88 -2.67
N ALA A 57 -31.58 -39.28 -1.45
CA ALA A 57 -30.94 -38.83 -0.22
C ALA A 57 -29.44 -39.19 -0.17
N LYS A 58 -29.07 -40.39 -0.65
CA LYS A 58 -27.66 -40.78 -0.77
C LYS A 58 -26.89 -39.95 -1.79
N GLN A 59 -27.52 -39.58 -2.90
CA GLN A 59 -26.90 -38.73 -3.92
C GLN A 59 -26.65 -37.32 -3.36
N GLU A 60 -27.64 -36.73 -2.69
CA GLU A 60 -27.52 -35.42 -2.03
C GLU A 60 -26.44 -35.43 -0.94
N ALA A 61 -26.41 -36.46 -0.09
CA ALA A 61 -25.37 -36.60 0.93
C ALA A 61 -23.95 -36.65 0.33
N ASN A 62 -23.78 -37.31 -0.81
CA ASN A 62 -22.50 -37.34 -1.52
C ASN A 62 -22.14 -35.98 -2.15
N GLU A 63 -23.13 -35.26 -2.69
CA GLU A 63 -22.95 -33.91 -3.22
C GLU A 63 -22.47 -32.94 -2.13
N TYR A 64 -23.15 -32.93 -0.97
CA TYR A 64 -22.75 -32.11 0.17
C TYR A 64 -21.36 -32.50 0.68
N ARG A 65 -21.03 -33.79 0.72
CA ARG A 65 -19.68 -34.24 1.09
C ARG A 65 -18.62 -33.70 0.13
N ARG A 66 -18.89 -33.68 -1.18
CA ARG A 66 -17.99 -33.12 -2.19
C ARG A 66 -17.86 -31.59 -2.03
N GLN A 67 -18.96 -30.90 -1.76
CA GLN A 67 -18.94 -29.45 -1.52
C GLN A 67 -18.11 -29.09 -0.28
N ILE A 68 -18.29 -29.83 0.82
CA ILE A 68 -17.49 -29.63 2.04
C ILE A 68 -16.00 -29.81 1.74
N GLN A 69 -15.63 -30.85 0.99
CA GLN A 69 -14.23 -31.08 0.59
C GLN A 69 -13.69 -29.92 -0.25
N GLY A 70 -14.44 -29.45 -1.24
CA GLY A 70 -14.04 -28.29 -2.06
C GLY A 70 -13.83 -27.03 -1.21
N LEU A 71 -14.81 -26.68 -0.38
CA LEU A 71 -14.71 -25.52 0.52
C LEU A 71 -13.56 -25.63 1.53
N THR A 72 -13.24 -26.86 1.97
CA THR A 72 -12.10 -27.09 2.87
C THR A 72 -10.78 -26.83 2.16
N CYS A 73 -10.61 -27.32 0.93
CA CYS A 73 -9.43 -27.04 0.13
C CYS A 73 -9.28 -25.54 -0.19
N ASP A 74 -10.39 -24.87 -0.52
CA ASP A 74 -10.38 -23.42 -0.79
C ASP A 74 -9.97 -22.64 0.47
N LEU A 75 -10.49 -23.02 1.64
CA LEU A 75 -10.11 -22.43 2.93
C LEU A 75 -8.62 -22.62 3.23
N GLU A 76 -8.09 -23.83 3.02
CA GLU A 76 -6.67 -24.12 3.23
C GLU A 76 -5.78 -23.32 2.27
N SER A 77 -6.18 -23.21 1.00
CA SER A 77 -5.49 -22.41 0.00
C SER A 77 -5.47 -20.92 0.37
N LEU A 78 -6.62 -20.37 0.75
CA LEU A 78 -6.73 -18.97 1.18
C LEU A 78 -5.93 -18.70 2.46
N ARG A 79 -5.94 -19.62 3.42
CA ARG A 79 -5.10 -19.52 4.63
C ARG A 79 -3.62 -19.48 4.29
N GLY A 80 -3.15 -20.38 3.42
CA GLY A 80 -1.75 -20.38 2.98
C GLY A 80 -1.37 -19.12 2.20
N SER A 81 -2.27 -18.60 1.36
CA SER A 81 -2.04 -17.31 0.68
C SER A 81 -1.96 -16.15 1.66
N ASN A 82 -2.84 -16.12 2.67
CA ASN A 82 -2.83 -15.05 3.67
C ASN A 82 -1.53 -15.08 4.49
N GLU A 83 -1.12 -16.26 4.98
CA GLU A 83 0.14 -16.41 5.71
C GLU A 83 1.35 -15.96 4.89
N SER A 84 1.38 -16.28 3.59
CA SER A 84 2.44 -15.82 2.68
C SER A 84 2.45 -14.31 2.51
N LEU A 85 1.28 -13.67 2.37
CA LEU A 85 1.16 -12.22 2.27
C LEU A 85 1.57 -11.51 3.55
N GLU A 86 1.14 -12.02 4.72
CA GLU A 86 1.54 -11.49 6.01
C GLU A 86 3.06 -11.61 6.23
N ARG A 87 3.69 -12.71 5.78
CA ARG A 87 5.15 -12.85 5.81
C ARG A 87 5.84 -11.83 4.91
N GLN A 88 5.36 -11.66 3.68
CA GLN A 88 5.91 -10.66 2.75
C GLN A 88 5.78 -9.23 3.29
N LEU A 89 4.65 -8.91 3.94
CA LEU A 89 4.45 -7.61 4.57
C LEU A 89 5.48 -7.38 5.68
N ARG A 90 5.67 -8.35 6.59
CA ARG A 90 6.67 -8.25 7.66
C ARG A 90 8.10 -8.08 7.13
N GLU A 91 8.47 -8.87 6.10
CA GLU A 91 9.78 -8.75 5.45
C GLU A 91 9.98 -7.37 4.81
N MET A 92 8.93 -6.80 4.21
CA MET A 92 8.96 -5.46 3.63
C MET A 92 9.09 -4.38 4.71
N GLU A 93 8.31 -4.46 5.78
CA GLU A 93 8.37 -3.54 6.92
C GLU A 93 9.77 -3.55 7.58
N GLU A 94 10.37 -4.72 7.76
CA GLU A 94 11.72 -4.86 8.31
C GLU A 94 12.77 -4.23 7.39
N ARG A 95 12.69 -4.50 6.07
CA ARG A 95 13.60 -3.88 5.09
C ARG A 95 13.50 -2.36 5.10
N PHE A 96 12.29 -1.81 5.09
CA PHE A 96 12.10 -0.35 5.12
C PHE A 96 12.56 0.26 6.44
N THR A 97 12.39 -0.45 7.55
CA THR A 97 12.90 0.00 8.85
C THR A 97 14.43 0.11 8.83
N ILE A 98 15.12 -0.90 8.28
CA ILE A 98 16.59 -0.90 8.14
C ILE A 98 17.04 0.21 7.19
N GLU A 99 16.39 0.36 6.05
CA GLU A 99 16.74 1.38 5.06
C GLU A 99 16.53 2.80 5.61
N THR A 100 15.42 3.03 6.31
CA THR A 100 15.14 4.32 6.97
C THR A 100 16.17 4.63 8.04
N ALA A 101 16.56 3.65 8.86
CA ALA A 101 17.62 3.82 9.85
C ALA A 101 18.96 4.17 9.17
N GLY A 102 19.30 3.50 8.07
CA GLY A 102 20.49 3.82 7.28
C GLY A 102 20.47 5.26 6.73
N TYR A 103 19.33 5.73 6.23
CA TYR A 103 19.20 7.12 5.80
C TYR A 103 19.35 8.11 6.97
N GLN A 104 18.74 7.82 8.12
CA GLN A 104 18.89 8.65 9.32
C GLN A 104 20.36 8.75 9.77
N ASP A 105 21.10 7.63 9.77
CA ASP A 105 22.53 7.62 10.08
C ASP A 105 23.33 8.46 9.09
N THR A 106 23.01 8.38 7.79
CA THR A 106 23.69 9.22 6.78
C THR A 106 23.40 10.70 6.95
N VAL A 107 22.16 11.07 7.31
CA VAL A 107 21.78 12.45 7.60
C VAL A 107 22.55 12.96 8.82
N ALA A 108 22.54 12.21 9.93
CA ALA A 108 23.25 12.58 11.15
C ALA A 108 24.74 12.80 10.89
N ARG A 109 25.41 11.89 10.15
CA ARG A 109 26.82 12.06 9.78
C ARG A 109 27.06 13.33 8.96
N LEU A 110 26.19 13.65 8.01
CA LEU A 110 26.33 14.86 7.19
C LEU A 110 26.08 16.13 8.01
N GLU A 111 25.14 16.10 8.95
CA GLU A 111 24.90 17.22 9.87
C GLU A 111 26.12 17.49 10.76
N ASP A 112 26.74 16.42 11.29
CA ASP A 112 27.98 16.52 12.07
C ASP A 112 29.15 17.08 11.23
N GLU A 113 29.32 16.60 9.98
CA GLU A 113 30.34 17.13 9.07
C GLU A 113 30.14 18.62 8.76
N ILE A 114 28.88 19.03 8.54
CA ILE A 114 28.54 20.45 8.34
C ILE A 114 28.88 21.27 9.59
N GLN A 115 28.57 20.75 10.77
CA GLN A 115 28.88 21.45 12.03
C GLN A 115 30.38 21.61 12.23
N MET A 116 31.16 20.56 12.00
CA MET A 116 32.63 20.60 12.06
C MET A 116 33.23 21.60 11.08
N LEU A 117 32.76 21.61 9.82
CA LEU A 117 33.24 22.57 8.82
C LEU A 117 32.89 24.02 9.17
N LYS A 118 31.73 24.26 9.78
CA LYS A 118 31.35 25.60 10.26
C LYS A 118 32.28 26.09 11.38
N GLU A 119 32.61 25.22 12.32
CA GLU A 119 33.54 25.54 13.41
C GLU A 119 34.95 25.82 12.88
N GLU A 120 35.42 25.00 11.94
CA GLU A 120 36.70 25.21 11.28
C GLU A 120 36.75 26.52 10.50
N MET A 121 35.67 26.85 9.77
CA MET A 121 35.56 28.12 9.05
C MET A 121 35.58 29.32 10.01
N ALA A 122 34.89 29.24 11.15
CA ALA A 122 34.91 30.28 12.16
C ALA A 122 36.32 30.48 12.76
N ARG A 123 37.03 29.38 13.03
CA ARG A 123 38.44 29.42 13.48
C ARG A 123 39.33 30.11 12.44
N HIS A 124 39.23 29.73 11.17
CA HIS A 124 40.02 30.35 10.10
C HIS A 124 39.72 31.85 9.93
N LEU A 125 38.46 32.26 10.11
CA LEU A 125 38.09 33.67 10.06
C LEU A 125 38.76 34.47 11.20
N GLN A 126 38.84 33.90 12.39
CA GLN A 126 39.54 34.51 13.52
C GLN A 126 41.05 34.62 13.25
N GLU A 127 41.68 33.53 12.80
CA GLU A 127 43.11 33.51 12.44
C GLU A 127 43.44 34.55 11.35
N TYR A 128 42.54 34.71 10.36
CA TYR A 128 42.68 35.71 9.31
C TYR A 128 42.61 37.14 9.85
N GLN A 129 41.68 37.43 10.77
CA GLN A 129 41.58 38.75 11.42
C GLN A 129 42.83 39.06 12.25
N ASP A 130 43.34 38.08 12.99
CA ASP A 130 44.56 38.25 13.78
C ASP A 130 45.77 38.56 12.88
N LEU A 131 45.90 37.85 11.75
CA LEU A 131 46.96 38.11 10.77
C LEU A 131 46.79 39.48 10.09
N LEU A 132 45.56 39.88 9.77
CA LEU A 132 45.26 41.20 9.21
C LEU A 132 45.68 42.32 10.19
N ASN A 133 45.38 42.16 11.48
CA ASN A 133 45.78 43.11 12.52
C ASN A 133 47.32 43.27 12.58
N VAL A 134 48.07 42.17 12.50
CA VAL A 134 49.54 42.21 12.42
C VAL A 134 50.00 42.95 11.16
N LYS A 135 49.39 42.68 10.00
CA LYS A 135 49.72 43.37 8.75
C LYS A 135 49.49 44.88 8.85
N LEU A 136 48.38 45.30 9.45
CA LEU A 136 48.07 46.73 9.65
C LEU A 136 49.08 47.41 10.58
N ALA A 137 49.50 46.73 11.66
CA ALA A 137 50.55 47.23 12.54
C ALA A 137 51.87 47.43 11.78
N LEU A 138 52.27 46.45 10.95
CA LEU A 138 53.46 46.56 10.11
C LEU A 138 53.37 47.70 9.08
N ASP A 139 52.21 47.94 8.46
CA ASP A 139 52.03 49.08 7.55
C ASP A 139 52.25 50.42 8.27
N ILE A 140 51.74 50.55 9.51
CA ILE A 140 51.93 51.74 10.34
C ILE A 140 53.41 51.92 10.69
N GLU A 141 54.09 50.84 11.07
CA GLU A 141 55.54 50.85 11.34
C GLU A 141 56.32 51.32 10.12
N ILE A 142 56.06 50.74 8.93
CA ILE A 142 56.72 51.13 7.68
C ILE A 142 56.47 52.59 7.35
N ALA A 143 55.23 53.08 7.47
CA ALA A 143 54.90 54.48 7.24
C ALA A 143 55.65 55.41 8.20
N THR A 144 55.78 55.01 9.46
CA THR A 144 56.53 55.74 10.48
C THR A 144 58.02 55.77 10.15
N TYR A 145 58.63 54.62 9.82
CA TYR A 145 60.03 54.55 9.42
C TYR A 145 60.33 55.43 8.20
N ARG A 146 59.46 55.43 7.17
CA ARG A 146 59.59 56.32 6.00
C ARG A 146 59.60 57.80 6.41
N LYS A 147 58.68 58.21 7.28
CA LYS A 147 58.60 59.60 7.77
C LYS A 147 59.83 60.04 8.57
N LEU A 148 60.40 59.16 9.40
CA LEU A 148 61.64 59.46 10.12
C LEU A 148 62.82 59.63 9.15
N LEU A 149 62.93 58.77 8.14
CA LEU A 149 63.98 58.84 7.11
C LEU A 149 63.90 60.15 6.31
N GLU A 150 62.70 60.55 5.87
CA GLU A 150 62.47 61.85 5.20
C GLU A 150 62.91 63.05 6.06
N GLY A 151 62.68 62.98 7.38
CA GLY A 151 63.12 63.99 8.34
C GLY A 151 64.65 64.07 8.49
N GLU A 152 65.34 62.93 8.50
CA GLU A 152 66.81 62.88 8.53
C GLU A 152 67.43 63.38 7.23
N GLU A 153 66.87 63.03 6.07
CA GLU A 153 67.31 63.57 4.77
C GLU A 153 67.21 65.09 4.76
N SER A 154 66.12 65.66 5.30
CA SER A 154 65.92 67.11 5.42
C SER A 154 66.91 67.81 6.37
N ARG A 155 67.41 67.10 7.39
CA ARG A 155 68.45 67.62 8.31
C ARG A 155 69.85 67.56 7.70
N ILE A 156 70.14 66.51 6.93
CA ILE A 156 71.43 66.33 6.24
C ILE A 156 71.53 67.28 5.04
N THR A 157 70.40 67.59 4.37
CA THR A 157 70.33 68.59 3.29
C THR A 157 70.15 70.01 3.83
N VAL A 158 71.20 70.55 4.46
CA VAL A 158 71.46 72.01 4.39
C VAL A 158 71.94 72.31 2.96
N PRO A 159 71.50 73.41 2.29
CA PRO A 159 71.62 73.53 0.85
C PRO A 159 73.07 73.75 0.39
N VAL A 160 73.59 72.85 -0.45
CA VAL A 160 74.27 73.29 -1.67
C VAL A 160 73.17 73.49 -2.69
N GLN A 161 72.97 74.75 -3.08
CA GLN A 161 72.04 75.15 -4.13
C GLN A 161 72.30 74.31 -5.39
N ASN A 162 71.25 73.71 -5.97
CA ASN A 162 70.89 74.00 -7.35
C ASN A 162 69.53 73.44 -7.76
N PHE A 163 68.88 74.27 -8.56
CA PHE A 163 67.50 74.22 -9.02
C PHE A 163 67.30 73.17 -10.11
N THR A 164 66.28 72.32 -10.00
CA THR A 164 65.42 71.96 -11.14
C THR A 164 64.01 71.57 -10.67
N ASN A 165 63.05 72.11 -11.44
CA ASN A 165 61.61 72.11 -11.21
C ASN A 165 60.96 70.74 -10.97
N LEU A 166 60.19 70.68 -9.89
CA LEU A 166 59.08 69.76 -9.68
C LEU A 166 57.90 70.16 -10.57
N GLN A 167 57.39 69.22 -11.37
CA GLN A 167 56.00 69.23 -11.82
C GLN A 167 55.32 67.96 -11.30
N PHE A 168 54.77 68.10 -10.09
CA PHE A 168 53.81 67.20 -9.50
C PHE A 168 52.48 67.45 -10.22
N ARG A 169 51.98 66.46 -10.95
CA ARG A 169 50.68 66.54 -11.62
C ARG A 169 49.73 65.61 -10.87
N ASP A 170 48.89 66.22 -10.04
CA ASP A 170 47.76 65.57 -9.38
C ASP A 170 46.86 64.89 -10.41
N THR A 171 46.67 63.58 -10.25
CA THR A 171 45.53 62.88 -10.81
C THR A 171 44.75 62.24 -9.68
N SER A 172 43.81 63.02 -9.16
CA SER A 172 42.59 62.56 -8.50
C SER A 172 41.91 61.50 -9.36
N LEU A 173 41.75 60.28 -8.85
CA LEU A 173 40.83 59.28 -9.37
C LEU A 173 39.99 58.74 -8.23
N ASP A 174 38.83 59.40 -8.09
CA ASP A 174 37.54 58.91 -7.62
C ASP A 174 37.52 57.50 -7.01
N THR A 175 37.40 57.46 -5.69
CA THR A 175 36.73 56.34 -5.00
C THR A 175 35.22 56.48 -5.26
N LYS A 176 34.73 55.95 -6.37
CA LYS A 176 33.29 55.69 -6.52
C LYS A 176 32.94 54.40 -5.78
N LEU A 177 32.54 54.57 -4.53
CA LEU A 177 31.65 53.62 -3.86
C LEU A 177 30.39 53.49 -4.72
N THR A 178 30.25 52.37 -5.43
CA THR A 178 28.98 51.98 -6.03
C THR A 178 28.00 51.66 -4.89
N PRO A 179 26.79 52.23 -4.85
CA PRO A 179 25.80 51.85 -3.86
C PRO A 179 25.36 50.40 -4.10
N GLU A 180 25.24 49.65 -3.01
CA GLU A 180 24.71 48.28 -2.97
C GLU A 180 23.46 48.14 -3.84
N ALA A 181 23.60 47.45 -4.98
CA ALA A 181 22.48 46.90 -5.68
C ALA A 181 21.85 45.84 -4.77
N HIS A 182 20.74 46.19 -4.13
CA HIS A 182 19.93 45.25 -3.38
C HIS A 182 19.43 44.18 -4.36
N VAL A 183 20.08 43.02 -4.34
CA VAL A 183 19.64 41.84 -5.09
C VAL A 183 18.34 41.37 -4.46
N LYS A 184 17.20 41.73 -5.07
CA LYS A 184 15.91 41.11 -4.77
C LYS A 184 16.02 39.64 -5.11
N ARG A 185 16.16 38.79 -4.10
CA ARG A 185 16.14 37.33 -4.25
C ARG A 185 14.68 36.89 -4.30
N SER A 186 14.19 36.43 -5.45
CA SER A 186 12.93 35.70 -5.53
C SER A 186 13.20 34.21 -5.32
N ILE A 187 12.35 33.56 -4.52
CA ILE A 187 12.41 32.12 -4.30
C ILE A 187 11.25 31.49 -5.08
N VAL A 188 11.60 30.60 -6.02
CA VAL A 188 10.63 29.82 -6.79
C VAL A 188 10.56 28.43 -6.17
N VAL A 189 9.43 28.12 -5.53
CA VAL A 189 9.19 26.79 -4.97
C VAL A 189 8.39 25.97 -5.97
N ARG A 190 8.98 24.85 -6.41
CA ARG A 190 8.30 23.83 -7.22
C ARG A 190 7.90 22.67 -6.33
N THR A 191 6.61 22.34 -6.34
CA THR A 191 6.08 21.16 -5.67
C THR A 191 5.62 20.18 -6.72
N VAL A 192 6.23 18.99 -6.71
CA VAL A 192 5.96 17.89 -7.64
C VAL A 192 5.38 16.73 -6.84
N GLU A 193 4.17 16.31 -7.19
CA GLU A 193 3.51 15.14 -6.62
C GLU A 193 3.70 13.96 -7.57
N THR A 194 4.32 12.88 -7.09
CA THR A 194 4.58 11.67 -7.87
C THR A 194 3.83 10.48 -7.29
N ARG A 195 3.30 9.62 -8.18
CA ARG A 195 2.71 8.32 -7.83
C ARG A 195 3.21 7.29 -8.83
N ASP A 196 3.73 6.17 -8.32
CA ASP A 196 4.26 5.07 -9.12
C ASP A 196 5.38 5.50 -10.11
N GLY A 197 6.14 6.54 -9.77
CA GLY A 197 7.22 7.08 -10.59
C GLY A 197 6.80 8.07 -11.68
N GLU A 198 5.50 8.31 -11.86
CA GLU A 198 4.98 9.33 -12.77
C GLU A 198 4.57 10.61 -12.03
N ILE A 199 4.84 11.77 -12.64
CA ILE A 199 4.46 13.08 -12.12
C ILE A 199 2.96 13.29 -12.37
N ILE A 200 2.16 13.27 -11.30
CA ILE A 200 0.70 13.41 -11.39
C ILE A 200 0.24 14.87 -11.23
N LYS A 201 1.06 15.73 -10.62
CA LYS A 201 0.74 17.15 -10.46
C LYS A 201 2.00 17.98 -10.23
N GLU A 202 2.12 19.09 -10.95
CA GLU A 202 3.18 20.09 -10.75
C GLU A 202 2.56 21.45 -10.47
N SER A 203 3.03 22.12 -9.42
CA SER A 203 2.66 23.51 -9.13
C SER A 203 3.90 24.33 -8.79
N THR A 204 3.98 25.53 -9.36
CA THR A 204 5.06 26.49 -9.11
C THR A 204 4.48 27.71 -8.42
N THR A 205 4.98 28.05 -7.24
CA THR A 205 4.60 29.26 -6.52
C THR A 205 5.83 30.15 -6.36
N GLU A 206 5.77 31.36 -6.90
CA GLU A 206 6.81 32.38 -6.75
C GLU A 206 6.47 33.26 -5.54
N ARG A 207 7.36 33.26 -4.55
CA ARG A 207 7.23 34.14 -3.38
C ARG A 207 8.29 35.23 -3.48
N ASN A 208 7.81 36.47 -3.65
CA ASN A 208 8.64 37.66 -3.58
C ASN A 208 8.69 38.11 -2.13
N ASP A 209 9.83 37.90 -1.46
CA ASP A 209 10.05 38.52 -0.17
C ASP A 209 10.23 40.03 -0.39
N LEU A 210 9.29 40.80 0.16
CA LEU A 210 9.40 42.26 0.27
C LEU A 210 10.45 42.57 1.36
N PRO A 211 11.23 43.66 1.20
CA PRO A 211 12.36 43.98 2.06
C PRO A 211 11.96 44.21 3.52
#